data_AF-G0NT12-F1
#
_entry.id   AF-G0NT12-F1
#
_cell.length_a   1.000
_cell.length_b   1.000
_cell.length_c   1.000
_cell.angle_alpha   90.00
_cell.angle_beta   90.00
_cell.angle_gamma   90.00
#
_symmetry.space_group_name_H-M   'P 1'
#
loop_
_entity.id
_entity.type
_entity.pdbx_description
1 polymer ?
#
loop_
_entity_poly.entity_id
_entity_poly.type
_entity_poly.pdbx_seq_one_letter_code
_entity_poly.pdbx_strand_id
1 'polypeptide(L)'
;MIRSLSLILGFITMSVHGYQCQTQKNTINPPDDLSQSTYYPAGWTENQPIPTVENGQNCVITVKIPRGYYANVTFYRDFPYSTGSYALIVNNDTQPFFFMFPKFVVNLQTVNSTEYTTRFAFKIQWKIIPDIGRDTIIIEKKNPPVASFPGANFITFSGNQGSQLALMAFSLTDPANNYLLRQTAIFDGDSSDSNFIGTLDQVLTSKTPLIASRNKISVYTFDLGNYFYCPLFMAQDKDDIKGYQVYLGRNCEDNGECTVTLDGSLGNSLTVTESDGPEIIKRFNFFPPTATINVYENTVSSVTKVAEFNSTNFYEQLPFQVNGNMKFYELVGTGMYDMVVTREVSRAARLQL
;
A
#
# COMPACT_ATOMS: atom_id res chain seq x y z
N MET A 1 59.42 21.77 -49.31
CA MET A 1 58.83 20.42 -49.13
C MET A 1 58.30 20.35 -47.71
N ILE A 2 57.02 20.67 -47.50
CA ILE A 2 56.39 20.75 -46.18
C ILE A 2 55.85 19.36 -45.84
N ARG A 3 56.37 18.73 -44.79
CA ARG A 3 55.85 17.47 -44.26
C ARG A 3 54.65 17.78 -43.35
N SER A 4 53.45 17.43 -43.81
CA SER A 4 52.23 17.48 -43.02
C SER A 4 52.26 16.34 -41.98
N LEU A 5 52.14 16.69 -40.69
CA LEU A 5 51.97 15.73 -39.60
C LEU A 5 50.47 15.55 -39.36
N SER A 6 49.90 14.46 -39.85
CA SER A 6 48.50 14.10 -39.59
C SER A 6 48.37 13.51 -38.20
N LEU A 7 47.72 14.23 -37.29
CA LEU A 7 47.33 13.72 -35.97
C LEU A 7 46.06 12.86 -36.14
N ILE A 8 46.20 11.54 -36.14
CA ILE A 8 45.06 10.61 -36.13
C ILE A 8 44.52 10.57 -34.70
N LEU A 9 43.41 11.27 -34.45
CA LEU A 9 42.65 11.17 -33.22
C LEU A 9 41.94 9.81 -33.21
N GLY A 10 42.57 8.80 -32.61
CA GLY A 10 41.96 7.50 -32.38
C GLY A 10 40.82 7.63 -31.38
N PHE A 11 39.57 7.59 -31.86
CA PHE A 11 38.41 7.38 -31.00
C PHE A 11 38.48 5.98 -30.42
N ILE A 12 38.89 5.87 -29.15
CA ILE A 12 38.73 4.64 -28.38
C ILE A 12 37.23 4.51 -28.11
N THR A 13 36.54 3.66 -28.87
CA THR A 13 35.17 3.25 -28.55
C THR A 13 35.22 2.35 -27.33
N MET A 14 35.12 2.93 -26.13
CA MET A 14 34.86 2.15 -24.93
C MET A 14 33.47 1.54 -25.08
N SER A 15 33.42 0.25 -25.38
CA SER A 15 32.20 -0.55 -25.20
C SER A 15 31.81 -0.45 -23.72
N VAL A 16 30.79 0.35 -23.41
CA VAL A 16 30.19 0.42 -22.07
C VAL A 16 29.44 -0.90 -21.89
N HIS A 17 30.15 -1.94 -21.45
CA HIS A 17 29.52 -3.17 -21.02
C HIS A 17 28.71 -2.88 -19.75
N GLY A 18 27.49 -3.42 -19.69
CA GLY A 18 26.72 -3.37 -18.46
C GLY A 18 27.40 -4.18 -17.35
N TYR A 19 26.96 -4.02 -16.11
CA TYR A 19 27.39 -4.94 -15.08
C TYR A 19 26.62 -6.26 -15.21
N GLN A 20 27.33 -7.37 -15.00
CA GLN A 20 26.71 -8.67 -14.81
C GLN A 20 26.37 -8.84 -13.34
N CYS A 21 25.13 -9.22 -13.04
CA CYS A 21 24.87 -9.80 -11.73
C CYS A 21 25.45 -11.22 -11.78
N GLN A 22 26.43 -11.53 -10.91
CA GLN A 22 27.03 -12.87 -10.91
C GLN A 22 25.91 -13.93 -10.89
N THR A 23 25.98 -14.91 -11.79
CA THR A 23 24.92 -15.85 -12.17
C THR A 23 24.49 -16.82 -11.05
N GLN A 24 24.85 -16.55 -9.80
CA GLN A 24 24.51 -17.34 -8.61
C GLN A 24 24.24 -16.41 -7.42
N LYS A 25 23.00 -16.42 -6.89
CA LYS A 25 22.55 -15.83 -5.61
C LYS A 25 23.52 -14.83 -4.96
N ASN A 26 23.45 -13.56 -5.36
CA ASN A 26 24.25 -12.50 -4.72
C ASN A 26 23.71 -12.22 -3.31
N THR A 27 24.51 -12.50 -2.28
CA THR A 27 24.14 -12.15 -0.90
C THR A 27 24.85 -10.87 -0.48
N ILE A 28 24.09 -9.84 -0.14
CA ILE A 28 24.60 -8.61 0.47
C ILE A 28 24.42 -8.75 1.99
N ASN A 29 25.54 -8.77 2.73
CA ASN A 29 25.51 -8.66 4.19
C ASN A 29 25.52 -7.18 4.59
N PRO A 30 24.97 -6.82 5.76
CA PRO A 30 25.11 -5.47 6.29
C PRO A 30 26.59 -5.09 6.45
N PRO A 31 26.95 -3.81 6.24
CA PRO A 31 28.29 -3.32 6.51
C PRO A 31 28.59 -3.35 8.02
N ASP A 32 29.88 -3.35 8.37
CA ASP A 32 30.30 -3.26 9.78
C ASP A 32 29.86 -1.94 10.43
N ASP A 33 29.87 -0.85 9.67
CA ASP A 33 29.31 0.45 10.06
C ASP A 33 27.94 0.68 9.42
N LEU A 34 26.88 0.46 10.19
CA LEU A 34 25.48 0.62 9.76
C LEU A 34 25.06 2.10 9.57
N SER A 35 25.91 3.07 9.92
CA SER A 35 25.66 4.48 9.57
C SER A 35 25.91 4.76 8.08
N GLN A 36 26.70 3.90 7.42
CA GLN A 36 27.02 4.01 6.00
C GLN A 36 25.92 3.41 5.14
N SER A 37 25.63 4.06 4.00
CA SER A 37 24.73 3.50 3.00
C SER A 37 25.43 2.38 2.23
N THR A 38 24.69 1.34 1.86
CA THR A 38 25.18 0.28 0.97
C THR A 38 24.59 0.47 -0.42
N TYR A 39 25.42 0.40 -1.45
CA TYR A 39 25.01 0.61 -2.83
C TYR A 39 25.13 -0.67 -3.65
N TYR A 40 24.19 -0.88 -4.56
CA TYR A 40 24.21 -1.95 -5.54
C TYR A 40 23.99 -1.38 -6.95
N PRO A 41 24.78 -1.79 -7.96
CA PRO A 41 25.98 -2.64 -7.85
C PRO A 41 27.09 -1.95 -7.04
N ALA A 42 28.05 -2.74 -6.55
CA ALA A 42 29.16 -2.20 -5.76
C ALA A 42 29.95 -1.16 -6.57
N GLY A 43 30.29 -0.02 -5.95
CA GLY A 43 30.99 1.10 -6.59
C GLY A 43 30.10 2.13 -7.27
N TRP A 44 28.80 1.83 -7.46
CA TRP A 44 27.83 2.83 -7.92
C TRP A 44 27.38 3.75 -6.78
N THR A 45 27.09 5.01 -7.08
CA THR A 45 26.45 5.99 -6.16
C THR A 45 25.44 6.86 -6.90
N GLU A 46 24.57 7.55 -6.16
CA GLU A 46 23.52 8.43 -6.71
C GLU A 46 24.05 9.59 -7.57
N ASN A 47 25.33 9.94 -7.42
CA ASN A 47 25.97 11.00 -8.21
C ASN A 47 26.41 10.53 -9.61
N GLN A 48 26.20 9.25 -9.92
CA GLN A 48 26.52 8.64 -11.20
C GLN A 48 25.23 8.26 -11.93
N PRO A 49 25.23 8.19 -13.28
CA PRO A 49 24.11 7.64 -14.03
C PRO A 49 23.74 6.24 -13.53
N ILE A 50 22.45 5.89 -13.62
CA ILE A 50 21.98 4.54 -13.26
C ILE A 50 22.74 3.54 -14.13
N PRO A 51 23.40 2.53 -13.53
CA PRO A 51 24.29 1.66 -14.26
C PRO A 51 23.49 0.69 -15.13
N THR A 52 23.99 0.47 -16.35
CA THR A 52 23.43 -0.51 -17.28
C THR A 52 23.65 -1.92 -16.77
N VAL A 53 22.62 -2.75 -16.83
CA VAL A 53 22.67 -4.19 -16.58
C VAL A 53 22.89 -4.89 -17.91
N GLU A 54 23.73 -5.92 -17.95
CA GLU A 54 23.83 -6.72 -19.18
C GLU A 54 22.50 -7.41 -19.55
N ASN A 55 22.38 -7.74 -20.83
CA ASN A 55 21.23 -8.45 -21.37
C ASN A 55 21.25 -9.94 -21.00
N GLY A 56 20.07 -10.56 -20.97
CA GLY A 56 19.92 -12.01 -20.74
C GLY A 56 20.27 -12.47 -19.33
N GLN A 57 20.23 -11.57 -18.35
CA GLN A 57 20.58 -11.84 -16.95
C GLN A 57 19.35 -12.29 -16.16
N ASN A 58 19.55 -13.22 -15.22
CA ASN A 58 18.56 -13.58 -14.21
C ASN A 58 19.22 -13.50 -12.83
N CYS A 59 18.97 -12.39 -12.14
CA CYS A 59 19.59 -12.03 -10.88
C CYS A 59 18.64 -12.31 -9.71
N VAL A 60 19.14 -13.02 -8.71
CA VAL A 60 18.51 -13.12 -7.39
C VAL A 60 19.45 -12.53 -6.36
N ILE A 61 19.13 -11.34 -5.87
CA ILE A 61 19.94 -10.60 -4.89
C ILE A 61 19.24 -10.71 -3.54
N THR A 62 19.89 -11.36 -2.58
CA THR A 62 19.41 -11.51 -1.20
C THR A 62 20.15 -10.54 -0.31
N VAL A 63 19.43 -9.67 0.38
CA VAL A 63 20.02 -8.70 1.32
C VAL A 63 19.62 -9.11 2.73
N LYS A 64 20.60 -9.39 3.59
CA LYS A 64 20.34 -9.68 5.00
C LYS A 64 20.15 -8.38 5.78
N ILE A 65 19.26 -8.40 6.76
CA ILE A 65 18.98 -7.27 7.65
C ILE A 65 19.32 -7.71 9.08
N PRO A 66 20.06 -6.92 9.87
CA PRO A 66 20.37 -7.26 11.25
C PRO A 66 19.12 -7.11 12.14
N ARG A 67 19.04 -7.91 13.22
CA ARG A 67 17.94 -7.78 14.19
C ARG A 67 17.99 -6.41 14.86
N GLY A 68 16.82 -5.81 15.12
CA GLY A 68 16.71 -4.45 15.68
C GLY A 68 16.86 -3.33 14.65
N TYR A 69 17.05 -3.68 13.37
CA TYR A 69 17.15 -2.73 12.27
C TYR A 69 16.14 -3.02 11.18
N TYR A 70 15.88 -1.99 10.37
CA TYR A 70 15.21 -2.09 9.09
C TYR A 70 16.09 -1.48 8.00
N ALA A 71 15.81 -1.87 6.76
CA ALA A 71 16.46 -1.35 5.57
C ALA A 71 15.49 -0.41 4.83
N ASN A 72 15.89 0.85 4.69
CA ASN A 72 15.28 1.79 3.75
C ASN A 72 15.99 1.67 2.40
N VAL A 73 15.27 1.20 1.39
CA VAL A 73 15.85 0.85 0.10
C VAL A 73 15.26 1.72 -0.99
N THR A 74 16.05 2.64 -1.53
CA THR A 74 15.66 3.42 -2.71
C THR A 74 16.11 2.69 -3.96
N PHE A 75 15.18 2.39 -4.85
CA PHE A 75 15.46 1.74 -6.13
C PHE A 75 15.58 2.78 -7.25
N TYR A 76 16.57 2.60 -8.11
CA TYR A 76 16.81 3.44 -9.28
C TYR A 76 16.72 2.54 -10.48
N ARG A 77 15.79 2.86 -11.38
CA ARG A 77 15.59 2.07 -12.59
C ARG A 77 15.22 2.91 -13.79
N ASP A 78 15.60 2.38 -14.94
CA ASP A 78 15.26 2.92 -16.26
C ASP A 78 15.12 1.74 -17.22
N PHE A 79 13.87 1.27 -17.37
CA PHE A 79 13.46 0.26 -18.35
C PHE A 79 11.93 0.30 -18.56
N PRO A 80 11.43 -0.14 -19.73
CA PRO A 80 10.03 0.09 -20.13
C PRO A 80 9.00 -0.84 -19.45
N TYR A 81 9.41 -2.01 -18.96
CA TYR A 81 8.48 -3.01 -18.44
C TYR A 81 8.91 -3.54 -17.08
N SER A 82 7.99 -3.54 -16.11
CA SER A 82 8.20 -4.23 -14.85
C SER A 82 7.00 -5.08 -14.50
N THR A 83 7.27 -6.34 -14.20
CA THR A 83 6.31 -7.26 -13.58
C THR A 83 6.77 -7.52 -12.15
N GLY A 84 5.85 -7.44 -11.20
CA GLY A 84 6.16 -7.69 -9.80
C GLY A 84 4.91 -8.17 -9.07
N SER A 85 5.07 -9.22 -8.24
CA SER A 85 3.96 -9.83 -7.50
C SER A 85 3.69 -9.18 -6.14
N TYR A 86 4.60 -8.31 -5.66
CA TYR A 86 4.55 -7.78 -4.28
C TYR A 86 4.66 -6.26 -4.18
N ALA A 87 5.45 -5.63 -5.06
CA ALA A 87 5.51 -4.17 -5.20
C ALA A 87 6.03 -3.83 -6.61
N LEU A 88 5.33 -2.96 -7.32
CA LEU A 88 5.82 -2.41 -8.57
C LEU A 88 6.78 -1.28 -8.23
N ILE A 89 8.08 -1.51 -8.45
CA ILE A 89 9.03 -0.41 -8.57
C ILE A 89 8.57 0.42 -9.78
N VAL A 90 8.74 1.74 -9.79
CA VAL A 90 8.45 2.58 -10.97
C VAL A 90 9.67 3.45 -11.29
N ASN A 91 9.77 3.91 -12.55
CA ASN A 91 10.88 4.80 -12.92
C ASN A 91 10.74 6.11 -12.14
N ASN A 92 11.86 6.67 -11.69
CA ASN A 92 11.93 7.92 -10.93
C ASN A 92 11.18 7.90 -9.57
N ASP A 93 10.91 6.72 -8.99
CA ASP A 93 10.45 6.63 -7.61
C ASP A 93 11.61 6.78 -6.64
N THR A 94 11.69 7.94 -5.99
CA THR A 94 12.77 8.26 -5.06
C THR A 94 12.46 7.91 -3.61
N GLN A 95 11.23 7.49 -3.27
CA GLN A 95 10.96 7.16 -1.87
C GLN A 95 11.42 5.73 -1.54
N PRO A 96 11.96 5.53 -0.34
CA PRO A 96 12.49 4.24 0.05
C PRO A 96 11.38 3.21 0.23
N PHE A 97 11.65 1.97 -0.15
CA PHE A 97 10.91 0.80 0.30
C PHE A 97 11.44 0.35 1.65
N PHE A 98 10.56 -0.18 2.46
CA PHE A 98 10.86 -0.62 3.81
C PHE A 98 10.96 -2.15 3.86
N PHE A 99 12.04 -2.67 4.45
CA PHE A 99 12.24 -4.10 4.64
C PHE A 99 12.78 -4.43 6.03
N MET A 100 12.36 -5.59 6.56
CA MET A 100 12.64 -6.04 7.93
C MET A 100 13.53 -7.28 7.99
N PHE A 101 14.07 -7.54 9.19
CA PHE A 101 14.71 -8.81 9.53
C PHE A 101 13.82 -10.00 9.10
N PRO A 102 14.39 -11.09 8.54
CA PRO A 102 15.82 -11.36 8.40
C PRO A 102 16.45 -10.91 7.08
N LYS A 103 15.66 -10.67 6.04
CA LYS A 103 16.15 -10.37 4.68
C LYS A 103 15.05 -9.87 3.75
N PHE A 104 15.46 -9.23 2.66
CA PHE A 104 14.63 -9.08 1.46
C PHE A 104 15.32 -9.67 0.23
N VAL A 105 14.55 -9.91 -0.83
CA VAL A 105 15.04 -10.48 -2.08
C VAL A 105 14.61 -9.61 -3.25
N VAL A 106 15.56 -9.25 -4.09
CA VAL A 106 15.33 -8.56 -5.36
C VAL A 106 15.53 -9.56 -6.49
N ASN A 107 14.48 -9.76 -7.28
CA ASN A 107 14.54 -10.54 -8.52
C ASN A 107 14.60 -9.56 -9.69
N LEU A 108 15.69 -9.62 -10.47
CA LEU A 108 15.89 -8.79 -11.65
C LEU A 108 16.13 -9.71 -12.84
N GLN A 109 15.28 -9.61 -13.85
CA GLN A 109 15.40 -10.35 -15.09
C GLN A 109 15.55 -9.37 -16.26
N THR A 110 16.60 -9.55 -17.06
CA THR A 110 16.79 -8.79 -18.30
C THR A 110 16.60 -9.74 -19.49
N VAL A 111 15.98 -9.25 -20.55
CA VAL A 111 15.83 -10.03 -21.79
C VAL A 111 16.98 -9.75 -22.74
N ASN A 112 17.23 -10.68 -23.66
CA ASN A 112 18.14 -10.44 -24.78
C ASN A 112 17.47 -9.53 -25.81
N SER A 113 17.50 -8.21 -25.57
CA SER A 113 16.95 -7.20 -26.47
C SER A 113 17.98 -6.13 -26.80
N THR A 114 18.04 -5.73 -28.06
CA THR A 114 18.81 -4.55 -28.51
C THR A 114 17.95 -3.29 -28.58
N GLU A 115 16.64 -3.39 -28.34
CA GLU A 115 15.69 -2.28 -28.49
C GLU A 115 15.70 -1.32 -27.30
N TYR A 116 16.10 -1.80 -26.12
CA TYR A 116 16.16 -1.00 -24.91
C TYR A 116 17.32 -1.41 -24.03
N THR A 117 17.87 -0.43 -23.32
CA THR A 117 18.91 -0.64 -22.31
C THR A 117 18.24 -0.78 -20.95
N THR A 118 18.53 -1.85 -20.22
CA THR A 118 18.06 -2.01 -18.85
C THR A 118 19.05 -1.36 -17.89
N ARG A 119 18.61 -0.42 -17.06
CA ARG A 119 19.43 0.15 -15.99
C ARG A 119 18.78 -0.05 -14.64
N PHE A 120 19.57 -0.48 -13.67
CA PHE A 120 19.07 -0.81 -12.34
C PHE A 120 20.16 -0.64 -11.29
N ALA A 121 19.79 0.00 -10.19
CA ALA A 121 20.58 0.12 -8.98
C ALA A 121 19.68 0.28 -7.76
N PHE A 122 20.25 0.12 -6.57
CA PHE A 122 19.57 0.51 -5.34
C PHE A 122 20.56 0.95 -4.27
N LYS A 123 20.05 1.77 -3.35
CA LYS A 123 20.74 2.22 -2.14
C LYS A 123 20.00 1.69 -0.94
N ILE A 124 20.74 1.16 0.04
CA ILE A 124 20.23 0.72 1.32
C ILE A 124 20.74 1.69 2.39
N GLN A 125 19.82 2.18 3.21
CA GLN A 125 20.11 2.88 4.45
C GLN A 125 19.63 2.01 5.62
N TRP A 126 20.54 1.69 6.53
CA TRP A 126 20.23 0.88 7.71
C TRP A 126 19.76 1.80 8.82
N LYS A 127 18.60 1.50 9.40
CA LYS A 127 17.98 2.33 10.44
C LYS A 127 17.60 1.46 11.62
N ILE A 128 17.83 1.96 12.82
CA ILE A 128 17.43 1.30 14.06
C ILE A 128 15.91 1.37 14.16
N ILE A 129 15.28 0.25 14.52
CA ILE A 129 13.86 0.26 14.88
C ILE A 129 13.75 1.05 16.19
N PRO A 130 12.96 2.14 16.21
CA PRO A 130 12.90 2.99 17.39
C PRO A 130 12.30 2.22 18.58
N ASP A 131 12.86 2.46 19.76
CA ASP A 131 12.32 1.98 21.04
C ASP A 131 11.23 2.97 21.49
N ILE A 132 9.99 2.67 21.14
CA ILE A 132 8.82 3.53 21.33
C ILE A 132 7.72 2.80 22.07
N GLY A 133 6.80 3.58 22.64
CA GLY A 133 5.66 3.08 23.38
C GLY A 133 4.68 2.29 22.52
N ARG A 134 3.65 1.77 23.19
CA ARG A 134 2.57 0.99 22.58
C ARG A 134 1.23 1.49 23.08
N ASP A 135 0.34 1.80 22.15
CA ASP A 135 -1.07 2.07 22.41
C ASP A 135 -1.86 0.81 22.08
N THR A 136 -2.58 0.28 23.08
CA THR A 136 -3.33 -0.97 22.92
C THR A 136 -4.82 -0.68 22.78
N ILE A 137 -5.41 -1.20 21.72
CA ILE A 137 -6.84 -1.11 21.41
C ILE A 137 -7.45 -2.50 21.53
N ILE A 138 -8.50 -2.64 22.33
CA ILE A 138 -9.20 -3.91 22.50
C ILE A 138 -10.19 -4.11 21.36
N ILE A 139 -10.14 -5.28 20.74
CA ILE A 139 -11.10 -5.71 19.72
C ILE A 139 -11.92 -6.86 20.28
N GLU A 140 -13.25 -6.70 20.22
CA GLU A 140 -14.18 -7.74 20.62
C GLU A 140 -15.01 -8.18 19.42
N LYS A 141 -15.29 -9.48 19.38
CA LYS A 141 -16.12 -10.08 18.34
C LYS A 141 -17.53 -9.47 18.35
N LYS A 142 -18.08 -9.18 17.17
CA LYS A 142 -19.36 -8.50 16.91
C LYS A 142 -19.41 -7.03 17.31
N ASN A 143 -18.35 -6.47 17.87
CA ASN A 143 -18.28 -5.02 18.07
C ASN A 143 -17.90 -4.33 16.75
N PRO A 144 -18.22 -3.03 16.61
CA PRO A 144 -17.70 -2.23 15.50
C PRO A 144 -16.18 -2.39 15.34
N PRO A 145 -15.65 -2.41 14.09
CA PRO A 145 -14.21 -2.25 13.88
C PRO A 145 -13.69 -0.99 14.55
N VAL A 146 -12.38 -0.94 14.80
CA VAL A 146 -11.75 0.28 15.32
C VAL A 146 -10.75 0.78 14.32
N ALA A 147 -11.04 1.95 13.75
CA ALA A 147 -10.10 2.69 12.90
C ALA A 147 -9.05 3.40 13.75
N SER A 148 -7.87 3.60 13.17
CA SER A 148 -6.75 4.22 13.86
C SER A 148 -6.01 5.17 12.94
N PHE A 149 -5.71 6.33 13.52
CA PHE A 149 -4.90 7.39 12.94
C PHE A 149 -3.42 7.04 13.11
N PRO A 150 -2.53 7.60 12.27
CA PRO A 150 -1.10 7.43 12.47
C PRO A 150 -0.66 8.03 13.80
N GLY A 151 0.30 7.41 14.46
CA GLY A 151 0.75 7.80 15.80
C GLY A 151 2.26 7.69 15.97
N ALA A 152 2.75 8.23 17.09
CA ALA A 152 4.16 8.14 17.48
C ALA A 152 4.55 6.76 18.03
N ASN A 153 3.57 6.03 18.58
CA ASN A 153 3.73 4.71 19.19
C ASN A 153 3.34 3.59 18.21
N PHE A 154 3.66 2.34 18.58
CA PHE A 154 3.01 1.18 17.99
C PHE A 154 1.52 1.19 18.35
N ILE A 155 0.65 1.08 17.36
CA ILE A 155 -0.78 0.85 17.59
C ILE A 155 -1.00 -0.65 17.53
N THR A 156 -1.43 -1.23 18.64
CA THR A 156 -1.61 -2.68 18.80
C THR A 156 -3.06 -3.00 19.05
N PHE A 157 -3.67 -3.75 18.14
CA PHE A 157 -4.98 -4.33 18.39
C PHE A 157 -4.82 -5.65 19.13
N SER A 158 -5.63 -5.85 20.16
CA SER A 158 -5.66 -7.07 20.96
C SER A 158 -7.08 -7.62 21.03
N GLY A 159 -7.27 -8.78 20.43
CA GLY A 159 -8.52 -9.52 20.41
C GLY A 159 -8.65 -10.53 21.55
N ASN A 160 -9.81 -11.17 21.61
CA ASN A 160 -10.08 -12.30 22.51
C ASN A 160 -9.11 -13.47 22.30
N GLN A 161 -8.78 -14.18 23.38
CA GLN A 161 -7.96 -15.40 23.26
C GLN A 161 -8.63 -16.42 22.34
N GLY A 162 -7.82 -17.06 21.50
CA GLY A 162 -8.30 -18.05 20.52
C GLY A 162 -8.95 -17.46 19.27
N SER A 163 -9.09 -16.13 19.19
CA SER A 163 -9.52 -15.45 17.97
C SER A 163 -8.33 -14.99 17.11
N GLN A 164 -8.62 -14.62 15.87
CA GLN A 164 -7.70 -13.95 14.96
C GLN A 164 -8.23 -12.56 14.63
N LEU A 165 -7.32 -11.61 14.40
CA LEU A 165 -7.68 -10.27 13.97
C LEU A 165 -7.53 -10.13 12.46
N ALA A 166 -8.44 -9.36 11.86
CA ALA A 166 -8.35 -8.89 10.48
C ALA A 166 -8.00 -7.40 10.48
N LEU A 167 -7.00 -7.02 9.70
CA LEU A 167 -6.56 -5.64 9.55
C LEU A 167 -6.78 -5.15 8.11
N MET A 168 -7.40 -3.98 8.00
CA MET A 168 -7.67 -3.29 6.76
C MET A 168 -6.87 -2.01 6.68
N ALA A 169 -6.48 -1.60 5.46
CA ALA A 169 -5.92 -0.29 5.19
C ALA A 169 -6.98 0.64 4.60
N PHE A 170 -6.84 1.93 4.89
CA PHE A 170 -7.57 3.01 4.22
C PHE A 170 -6.69 3.61 3.12
N SER A 171 -7.28 3.96 1.99
CA SER A 171 -6.61 4.86 1.04
C SER A 171 -6.36 6.21 1.69
N LEU A 172 -5.32 6.92 1.29
CA LEU A 172 -5.24 8.34 1.54
C LEU A 172 -6.33 9.08 0.77
N THR A 173 -6.60 10.31 1.22
CA THR A 173 -7.58 11.21 0.63
C THR A 173 -7.28 11.48 -0.84
N ASP A 174 -6.03 11.82 -1.14
CA ASP A 174 -5.50 11.83 -2.50
C ASP A 174 -4.88 10.45 -2.80
N PRO A 175 -5.50 9.64 -3.69
CA PRO A 175 -5.01 8.31 -4.01
C PRO A 175 -3.63 8.32 -4.66
N ALA A 176 -3.22 9.43 -5.28
CA ALA A 176 -1.90 9.56 -5.88
C ALA A 176 -0.79 9.42 -4.83
N ASN A 177 -1.10 9.65 -3.55
CA ASN A 177 -0.16 9.54 -2.45
C ASN A 177 -0.17 8.17 -1.75
N ASN A 178 -1.02 7.21 -2.15
CA ASN A 178 -1.14 5.91 -1.49
C ASN A 178 0.20 5.16 -1.39
N TYR A 179 1.14 5.41 -2.31
CA TYR A 179 2.50 4.84 -2.24
C TYR A 179 3.24 5.19 -0.94
N LEU A 180 2.84 6.24 -0.21
CA LEU A 180 3.42 6.61 1.09
C LEU A 180 3.03 5.64 2.21
N LEU A 181 1.94 4.88 2.04
CA LEU A 181 1.54 3.83 2.99
C LEU A 181 2.56 2.69 3.07
N ARG A 182 3.54 2.62 2.16
CA ARG A 182 4.70 1.73 2.29
C ARG A 182 5.62 2.11 3.46
N GLN A 183 5.53 3.35 3.97
CA GLN A 183 6.21 3.80 5.19
C GLN A 183 5.47 3.33 6.45
N THR A 184 5.05 2.07 6.47
CA THR A 184 4.39 1.44 7.61
C THR A 184 4.94 0.04 7.79
N ALA A 185 4.87 -0.47 9.02
CA ALA A 185 5.23 -1.84 9.31
C ALA A 185 4.15 -2.53 10.13
N ILE A 186 3.69 -3.67 9.61
CA ILE A 186 2.67 -4.50 10.25
C ILE A 186 3.35 -5.75 10.83
N PHE A 187 3.06 -6.04 12.09
CA PHE A 187 3.65 -7.11 12.86
C PHE A 187 2.58 -8.07 13.39
N ASP A 188 2.81 -9.37 13.20
CA ASP A 188 1.97 -10.45 13.71
C ASP A 188 2.24 -10.71 15.20
N GLY A 189 1.82 -9.78 16.04
CA GLY A 189 2.09 -9.79 17.47
C GLY A 189 1.92 -8.40 18.06
N ASP A 190 2.66 -8.11 19.13
CA ASP A 190 2.56 -6.83 19.82
C ASP A 190 3.82 -5.94 19.70
N SER A 191 4.89 -6.44 19.12
CA SER A 191 6.20 -5.77 19.11
C SER A 191 6.90 -5.85 17.75
N SER A 192 7.94 -5.03 17.58
CA SER A 192 8.85 -5.09 16.43
C SER A 192 9.67 -6.38 16.33
N ASP A 193 9.76 -7.16 17.42
CA ASP A 193 10.37 -8.49 17.43
C ASP A 193 9.42 -9.58 16.89
N SER A 194 8.13 -9.26 16.76
CA SER A 194 7.15 -10.17 16.17
C SER A 194 7.37 -10.26 14.65
N ASN A 195 6.74 -11.24 14.00
CA ASN A 195 6.96 -11.45 12.57
C ASN A 195 6.43 -10.26 11.76
N PHE A 196 7.27 -9.65 10.94
CA PHE A 196 6.82 -8.64 9.97
C PHE A 196 6.00 -9.32 8.88
N ILE A 197 4.80 -8.80 8.62
CA ILE A 197 3.83 -9.41 7.70
C ILE A 197 3.37 -8.48 6.58
N GLY A 198 3.91 -7.26 6.51
CA GLY A 198 3.72 -6.37 5.36
C GLY A 198 3.57 -4.89 5.72
N THR A 199 3.13 -4.12 4.75
CA THR A 199 2.84 -2.67 4.87
C THR A 199 1.36 -2.40 4.56
N LEU A 200 0.84 -1.25 4.97
CA LEU A 200 -0.52 -0.83 4.64
C LEU A 200 -0.74 -0.65 3.13
N ASP A 201 0.29 -0.27 2.37
CA ASP A 201 0.25 -0.23 0.91
C ASP A 201 -0.03 -1.62 0.31
N GLN A 202 0.59 -2.67 0.84
CA GLN A 202 0.33 -4.05 0.41
C GLN A 202 -1.08 -4.50 0.77
N VAL A 203 -1.55 -4.16 1.96
CA VAL A 203 -2.93 -4.47 2.37
C VAL A 203 -3.93 -3.78 1.44
N LEU A 204 -3.76 -2.47 1.22
CA LEU A 204 -4.62 -1.67 0.33
C LEU A 204 -4.61 -2.22 -1.10
N THR A 205 -3.43 -2.50 -1.66
CA THR A 205 -3.28 -3.02 -3.03
C THR A 205 -3.86 -4.42 -3.19
N SER A 206 -3.75 -5.27 -2.17
CA SER A 206 -4.33 -6.63 -2.20
C SER A 206 -5.85 -6.63 -2.22
N LYS A 207 -6.49 -5.54 -1.77
CA LYS A 207 -7.94 -5.40 -1.58
C LYS A 207 -8.54 -6.39 -0.59
N THR A 208 -7.69 -7.08 0.17
CA THR A 208 -8.10 -8.10 1.13
C THR A 208 -7.58 -7.78 2.52
N PRO A 209 -8.36 -8.08 3.58
CA PRO A 209 -7.88 -8.00 4.95
C PRO A 209 -6.65 -8.85 5.17
N LEU A 210 -5.66 -8.28 5.85
CA LEU A 210 -4.53 -9.03 6.35
C LEU A 210 -4.94 -9.72 7.66
N ILE A 211 -4.74 -11.03 7.73
CA ILE A 211 -5.17 -11.85 8.86
C ILE A 211 -3.98 -12.16 9.75
N ALA A 212 -4.03 -11.75 11.01
CA ALA A 212 -3.05 -12.12 12.02
C ALA A 212 -3.09 -13.62 12.34
N SER A 213 -1.96 -14.24 12.67
CA SER A 213 -1.94 -15.66 13.05
C SER A 213 -2.60 -15.89 14.41
N ARG A 214 -2.66 -14.85 15.25
CA ARG A 214 -3.24 -14.88 16.60
C ARG A 214 -4.11 -13.65 16.86
N ASN A 215 -4.37 -13.39 18.13
CA ASN A 215 -5.24 -12.33 18.60
C ASN A 215 -4.55 -10.98 18.75
N LYS A 216 -3.37 -10.76 18.17
CA LYS A 216 -2.67 -9.46 18.24
C LYS A 216 -2.05 -9.10 16.90
N ILE A 217 -2.14 -7.82 16.56
CA ILE A 217 -1.48 -7.23 15.39
C ILE A 217 -1.08 -5.80 15.73
N SER A 218 0.16 -5.43 15.39
CA SER A 218 0.69 -4.10 15.63
C SER A 218 1.05 -3.41 14.33
N VAL A 219 0.80 -2.10 14.27
CA VAL A 219 1.20 -1.24 13.16
C VAL A 219 2.08 -0.12 13.70
N TYR A 220 3.19 0.13 13.01
CA TYR A 220 3.98 1.34 13.19
C TYR A 220 3.99 2.17 11.92
N THR A 221 3.84 3.49 12.07
CA THR A 221 3.56 4.42 10.96
C THR A 221 4.69 5.40 10.66
N PHE A 222 5.90 5.25 11.23
CA PHE A 222 7.11 6.01 10.87
C PHE A 222 6.87 7.50 10.53
N ASP A 223 6.26 8.23 11.47
CA ASP A 223 5.97 9.68 11.37
C ASP A 223 4.92 10.11 10.32
N LEU A 224 4.15 9.19 9.73
CA LEU A 224 3.04 9.55 8.83
C LEU A 224 2.02 10.50 9.49
N GLY A 225 1.96 10.57 10.82
CA GLY A 225 1.11 11.50 11.55
C GLY A 225 1.50 12.97 11.44
N ASN A 226 2.71 13.28 10.95
CA ASN A 226 3.09 14.65 10.61
C ASN A 226 2.57 15.09 9.24
N TYR A 227 2.04 14.15 8.44
CA TYR A 227 1.62 14.39 7.05
C TYR A 227 0.14 14.13 6.81
N PHE A 228 -0.46 13.18 7.56
CA PHE A 228 -1.82 12.73 7.35
C PHE A 228 -2.63 12.79 8.63
N TYR A 229 -3.80 13.42 8.53
CA TYR A 229 -4.78 13.53 9.60
C TYR A 229 -6.07 12.79 9.20
N CYS A 230 -5.93 11.50 8.94
CA CYS A 230 -7.02 10.59 8.59
C CYS A 230 -6.69 9.18 9.10
N PRO A 231 -7.68 8.30 9.31
CA PRO A 231 -7.40 6.92 9.67
C PRO A 231 -6.63 6.24 8.53
N LEU A 232 -5.60 5.46 8.88
CA LEU A 232 -4.81 4.72 7.89
C LEU A 232 -5.16 3.24 7.87
N PHE A 233 -5.72 2.72 8.96
CA PHE A 233 -6.06 1.32 9.09
C PHE A 233 -7.15 1.11 10.12
N MET A 234 -7.79 -0.06 10.09
CA MET A 234 -8.70 -0.52 11.12
C MET A 234 -8.50 -2.00 11.38
N ALA A 235 -8.91 -2.45 12.56
CA ALA A 235 -8.99 -3.87 12.88
C ALA A 235 -10.35 -4.28 13.43
N GLN A 236 -10.67 -5.56 13.25
CA GLN A 236 -11.82 -6.24 13.82
C GLN A 236 -11.53 -7.73 13.98
N ASP A 237 -12.47 -8.46 14.60
CA ASP A 237 -12.40 -9.91 14.67
C ASP A 237 -12.54 -10.53 13.26
N LYS A 238 -11.72 -11.53 12.95
CA LYS A 238 -11.73 -12.20 11.64
C LYS A 238 -13.10 -12.80 11.31
N ASP A 239 -13.87 -13.23 12.30
CA ASP A 239 -15.16 -13.86 12.04
C ASP A 239 -16.22 -12.85 11.55
N ASP A 240 -16.04 -11.56 11.84
CA ASP A 240 -16.98 -10.50 11.48
C ASP A 240 -16.83 -10.01 10.03
N ILE A 241 -15.77 -10.46 9.34
CA ILE A 241 -15.50 -10.11 7.93
C ILE A 241 -15.80 -11.23 6.95
N LYS A 242 -16.38 -12.33 7.42
CA LYS A 242 -16.65 -13.51 6.58
C LYS A 242 -17.67 -13.16 5.50
N GLY A 243 -17.35 -13.50 4.25
CA GLY A 243 -18.26 -13.38 3.11
C GLY A 243 -17.85 -12.34 2.07
N TYR A 244 -16.82 -11.54 2.35
CA TYR A 244 -16.31 -10.51 1.43
C TYR A 244 -15.01 -10.95 0.77
N GLN A 245 -14.97 -10.85 -0.56
CA GLN A 245 -13.76 -11.11 -1.35
C GLN A 245 -12.91 -9.85 -1.52
N VAL A 246 -13.55 -8.69 -1.45
CA VAL A 246 -12.89 -7.38 -1.42
C VAL A 246 -13.36 -6.61 -0.20
N TYR A 247 -12.40 -6.07 0.55
CA TYR A 247 -12.67 -5.17 1.66
C TYR A 247 -11.68 -4.01 1.55
N LEU A 248 -12.17 -2.77 1.53
CA LEU A 248 -11.33 -1.58 1.43
C LEU A 248 -11.78 -0.47 2.38
N GLY A 249 -10.82 0.28 2.93
CA GLY A 249 -11.09 1.57 3.56
C GLY A 249 -10.86 2.72 2.57
N ARG A 250 -11.72 3.73 2.60
CA ARG A 250 -11.67 4.91 1.75
C ARG A 250 -11.74 6.17 2.59
N ASN A 251 -10.68 6.98 2.57
CA ASN A 251 -10.75 8.34 3.10
C ASN A 251 -11.38 9.28 2.08
N CYS A 252 -12.24 10.17 2.57
CA CYS A 252 -12.89 11.22 1.81
C CYS A 252 -12.53 12.57 2.44
N GLU A 253 -12.42 13.61 1.60
CA GLU A 253 -12.31 14.99 2.07
C GLU A 253 -13.61 15.41 2.77
N ASP A 254 -13.47 16.27 3.78
CA ASP A 254 -14.63 16.87 4.45
C ASP A 254 -15.37 17.84 3.53
N ASN A 255 -14.64 18.45 2.60
CA ASN A 255 -15.19 19.38 1.63
C ASN A 255 -15.30 18.72 0.26
N GLY A 256 -16.37 19.04 -0.47
CA GLY A 256 -16.57 18.56 -1.84
C GLY A 256 -17.23 17.18 -1.98
N GLU A 257 -17.08 16.60 -3.17
CA GLU A 257 -17.58 15.27 -3.51
C GLU A 257 -16.44 14.26 -3.46
N CYS A 258 -16.69 13.11 -2.86
CA CYS A 258 -15.77 11.97 -2.82
C CYS A 258 -16.36 10.81 -3.62
N THR A 259 -15.54 10.21 -4.49
CA THR A 259 -15.89 8.96 -5.16
C THR A 259 -15.45 7.77 -4.29
N VAL A 260 -16.41 6.93 -3.96
CA VAL A 260 -16.26 5.64 -3.28
C VAL A 260 -16.52 4.54 -4.29
N THR A 261 -15.46 3.81 -4.66
CA THR A 261 -15.58 2.67 -5.57
C THR A 261 -15.99 1.43 -4.79
N LEU A 262 -17.05 0.77 -5.26
CA LEU A 262 -17.53 -0.52 -4.78
C LEU A 262 -17.03 -1.59 -5.75
N ASP A 263 -15.99 -2.32 -5.36
CA ASP A 263 -15.28 -3.25 -6.24
C ASP A 263 -15.70 -4.70 -5.97
N GLY A 264 -16.70 -5.17 -6.70
CA GLY A 264 -17.15 -6.55 -6.71
C GLY A 264 -16.54 -7.38 -7.84
N SER A 265 -15.33 -7.06 -8.31
CA SER A 265 -14.67 -7.83 -9.39
C SER A 265 -14.37 -9.28 -9.00
N LEU A 266 -14.27 -9.57 -7.69
CA LEU A 266 -13.99 -10.90 -7.14
C LEU A 266 -15.19 -11.53 -6.41
N GLY A 267 -16.35 -10.88 -6.40
CA GLY A 267 -17.53 -11.28 -5.63
C GLY A 267 -18.09 -10.14 -4.80
N ASN A 268 -18.74 -10.47 -3.69
CA ASN A 268 -19.26 -9.46 -2.77
C ASN A 268 -18.12 -8.62 -2.19
N SER A 269 -18.38 -7.32 -2.03
CA SER A 269 -17.39 -6.39 -1.52
C SER A 269 -17.93 -5.45 -0.48
N LEU A 270 -17.01 -4.92 0.32
CA LEU A 270 -17.31 -4.00 1.40
C LEU A 270 -16.33 -2.84 1.36
N THR A 271 -16.83 -1.62 1.14
CA THR A 271 -16.03 -0.40 1.23
C THR A 271 -16.47 0.39 2.46
N VAL A 272 -15.51 0.89 3.23
CA VAL A 272 -15.76 1.62 4.47
C VAL A 272 -15.21 3.03 4.40
N THR A 273 -16.02 4.00 4.79
CA THR A 273 -15.58 5.38 5.07
C THR A 273 -15.69 5.64 6.57
N GLU A 274 -14.82 6.50 7.08
CA GLU A 274 -14.80 6.91 8.48
C GLU A 274 -14.83 8.44 8.55
N SER A 275 -15.72 8.96 9.40
CA SER A 275 -15.74 10.36 9.82
C SER A 275 -16.68 10.58 10.98
N ASP A 276 -16.35 11.58 11.80
CA ASP A 276 -17.28 12.14 12.77
C ASP A 276 -18.39 12.91 12.04
N GLY A 277 -19.61 12.38 12.06
CA GLY A 277 -20.80 13.03 11.51
C GLY A 277 -21.32 12.44 10.20
N PRO A 278 -22.38 13.06 9.64
CA PRO A 278 -23.14 12.47 8.55
C PRO A 278 -22.38 12.49 7.22
N GLU A 279 -22.58 11.45 6.43
CA GLU A 279 -22.16 11.36 5.04
C GLU A 279 -23.40 11.17 4.17
N ILE A 280 -23.49 11.90 3.06
CA ILE A 280 -24.66 11.86 2.18
C ILE A 280 -24.27 11.15 0.89
N ILE A 281 -24.91 10.02 0.62
CA ILE A 281 -24.86 9.35 -0.67
C ILE A 281 -25.64 10.22 -1.65
N LYS A 282 -24.94 10.88 -2.57
CA LYS A 282 -25.54 11.85 -3.49
C LYS A 282 -26.09 11.18 -4.74
N ARG A 283 -25.28 10.34 -5.38
CA ARG A 283 -25.60 9.65 -6.64
C ARG A 283 -24.71 8.43 -6.84
N PHE A 284 -25.10 7.57 -7.76
CA PHE A 284 -24.23 6.58 -8.38
C PHE A 284 -23.91 7.06 -9.80
N ASN A 285 -22.64 7.00 -10.22
CA ASN A 285 -22.28 7.33 -11.61
C ASN A 285 -22.89 6.31 -12.58
N PHE A 286 -22.92 5.04 -12.16
CA PHE A 286 -23.64 3.97 -12.81
C PHE A 286 -24.14 3.01 -11.73
N PHE A 287 -25.43 2.66 -11.76
CA PHE A 287 -26.01 1.72 -10.79
C PHE A 287 -26.01 0.29 -11.37
N PRO A 288 -25.62 -0.74 -10.59
CA PRO A 288 -25.66 -2.12 -11.04
C PRO A 288 -27.08 -2.57 -11.45
N PRO A 289 -27.29 -3.17 -12.64
CA PRO A 289 -28.62 -3.64 -13.03
C PRO A 289 -29.12 -4.80 -12.16
N THR A 290 -28.21 -5.63 -11.64
CA THR A 290 -28.51 -6.88 -10.93
C THR A 290 -27.95 -6.96 -9.50
N ALA A 291 -27.10 -6.02 -9.09
CA ALA A 291 -26.52 -6.03 -7.76
C ALA A 291 -27.37 -5.22 -6.78
N THR A 292 -27.22 -5.54 -5.50
CA THR A 292 -27.83 -4.81 -4.39
C THR A 292 -26.72 -4.11 -3.62
N ILE A 293 -26.96 -2.86 -3.22
CA ILE A 293 -26.04 -2.10 -2.37
C ILE A 293 -26.70 -1.91 -1.01
N ASN A 294 -26.11 -2.47 0.04
CA ASN A 294 -26.56 -2.32 1.40
C ASN A 294 -25.69 -1.28 2.13
N VAL A 295 -26.34 -0.45 2.95
CA VAL A 295 -25.66 0.57 3.74
C VAL A 295 -25.82 0.25 5.22
N TYR A 296 -24.71 0.24 5.95
CA TYR A 296 -24.70 0.00 7.39
C TYR A 296 -23.98 1.10 8.15
N GLU A 297 -24.41 1.32 9.38
CA GLU A 297 -23.79 2.24 10.34
C GLU A 297 -23.04 1.48 11.43
N ASN A 298 -21.76 1.83 11.64
CA ASN A 298 -20.86 1.33 12.68
C ASN A 298 -20.46 -0.15 12.61
N THR A 299 -21.37 -1.08 12.31
CA THR A 299 -21.07 -2.51 12.10
C THR A 299 -21.97 -3.10 11.02
N VAL A 300 -21.59 -4.23 10.42
CA VAL A 300 -22.39 -4.93 9.42
C VAL A 300 -23.32 -5.92 10.12
N SER A 301 -24.59 -5.58 10.23
CA SER A 301 -25.62 -6.44 10.82
C SER A 301 -27.02 -6.07 10.33
N SER A 302 -28.00 -6.93 10.55
CA SER A 302 -29.40 -6.61 10.23
C SER A 302 -29.97 -5.44 11.04
N VAL A 303 -29.39 -5.14 12.21
CA VAL A 303 -29.84 -4.05 13.10
C VAL A 303 -29.29 -2.70 12.66
N THR A 304 -28.09 -2.70 12.08
CA THR A 304 -27.37 -1.50 11.65
C THR A 304 -27.51 -1.19 10.17
N LYS A 305 -28.26 -2.02 9.43
CA LYS A 305 -28.61 -1.78 8.03
C LYS A 305 -29.62 -0.62 7.95
N VAL A 306 -29.22 0.46 7.31
CA VAL A 306 -30.04 1.69 7.20
C VAL A 306 -30.63 1.91 5.80
N ALA A 307 -30.05 1.29 4.77
CA ALA A 307 -30.58 1.35 3.41
C ALA A 307 -30.29 0.09 2.60
N GLU A 308 -31.10 -0.12 1.57
CA GLU A 308 -30.91 -1.10 0.50
C GLU A 308 -31.28 -0.47 -0.84
N PHE A 309 -30.29 -0.34 -1.72
CA PHE A 309 -30.47 0.16 -3.08
C PHE A 309 -30.41 -0.99 -4.08
N ASN A 310 -31.30 -0.95 -5.06
CA ASN A 310 -31.31 -1.79 -6.25
C ASN A 310 -31.71 -0.95 -7.47
N SER A 311 -31.66 -1.56 -8.67
CA SER A 311 -31.92 -0.89 -9.94
C SER A 311 -33.32 -0.27 -10.07
N THR A 312 -34.26 -0.66 -9.20
CA THR A 312 -35.64 -0.17 -9.23
C THR A 312 -35.93 0.97 -8.25
N ASN A 313 -35.13 1.13 -7.19
CA ASN A 313 -35.47 2.03 -6.08
C ASN A 313 -34.43 3.13 -5.80
N PHE A 314 -33.19 3.00 -6.29
CA PHE A 314 -32.11 3.91 -5.90
C PHE A 314 -32.42 5.37 -6.27
N TYR A 315 -33.06 5.59 -7.41
CA TYR A 315 -33.43 6.93 -7.88
C TYR A 315 -34.54 7.58 -7.06
N GLU A 316 -35.25 6.87 -6.18
CA GLU A 316 -36.27 7.49 -5.32
C GLU A 316 -35.73 7.79 -3.92
N GLN A 317 -34.70 7.06 -3.49
CA GLN A 317 -34.13 7.16 -2.14
C GLN A 317 -33.00 8.19 -2.01
N LEU A 318 -32.37 8.61 -3.11
CA LEU A 318 -31.24 9.55 -3.07
C LEU A 318 -31.68 11.03 -2.99
N PRO A 319 -30.88 11.96 -2.46
CA PRO A 319 -29.69 11.69 -1.65
C PRO A 319 -30.08 11.01 -0.33
N PHE A 320 -29.22 10.12 0.17
CA PHE A 320 -29.46 9.38 1.40
C PHE A 320 -28.39 9.71 2.45
N GLN A 321 -28.81 10.07 3.66
CA GLN A 321 -27.90 10.43 4.75
C GLN A 321 -27.57 9.21 5.63
N VAL A 322 -26.28 9.02 5.91
CA VAL A 322 -25.73 7.98 6.76
C VAL A 322 -25.03 8.64 7.94
N ASN A 323 -25.42 8.30 9.18
CA ASN A 323 -25.05 9.03 10.40
C ASN A 323 -23.97 8.35 11.24
N GLY A 324 -23.70 7.05 11.02
CA GLY A 324 -22.70 6.30 11.78
C GLY A 324 -21.29 6.85 11.59
N ASN A 325 -20.41 6.70 12.58
CA ASN A 325 -19.03 7.18 12.46
C ASN A 325 -18.29 6.41 11.38
N MET A 326 -18.46 5.09 11.35
CA MET A 326 -18.09 4.26 10.21
C MET A 326 -19.31 3.96 9.36
N LYS A 327 -19.19 4.18 8.06
CA LYS A 327 -20.21 3.87 7.06
C LYS A 327 -19.72 2.70 6.21
N PHE A 328 -20.54 1.67 6.09
CA PHE A 328 -20.22 0.47 5.32
C PHE A 328 -21.11 0.39 4.10
N TYR A 329 -20.47 0.25 2.95
CA TYR A 329 -21.13 0.14 1.65
C TYR A 329 -20.84 -1.26 1.11
N GLU A 330 -21.81 -2.15 1.27
CA GLU A 330 -21.72 -3.53 0.80
C GLU A 330 -22.30 -3.62 -0.62
N LEU A 331 -21.52 -4.17 -1.55
CA LEU A 331 -22.00 -4.59 -2.85
C LEU A 331 -22.23 -6.10 -2.84
N VAL A 332 -23.50 -6.50 -2.96
CA VAL A 332 -23.89 -7.89 -3.17
C VAL A 332 -24.11 -8.10 -4.67
N GLY A 333 -23.08 -8.61 -5.34
CA GLY A 333 -23.06 -8.82 -6.78
C GLY A 333 -21.65 -8.68 -7.37
N THR A 334 -21.57 -8.58 -8.69
CA THR A 334 -20.29 -8.45 -9.42
C THR A 334 -20.20 -7.13 -10.16
N GLY A 335 -18.99 -6.62 -10.36
CA GLY A 335 -18.72 -5.39 -11.13
C GLY A 335 -18.05 -4.30 -10.29
N MET A 336 -17.75 -3.17 -10.91
CA MET A 336 -17.18 -2.00 -10.23
C MET A 336 -18.11 -0.81 -10.42
N TYR A 337 -18.50 -0.17 -9.31
CA TYR A 337 -19.48 0.91 -9.33
C TYR A 337 -18.99 2.07 -8.48
N ASP A 338 -19.12 3.28 -9.03
CA ASP A 338 -18.72 4.49 -8.34
C ASP A 338 -19.94 5.15 -7.69
N MET A 339 -19.89 5.22 -6.37
CA MET A 339 -20.82 5.95 -5.53
C MET A 339 -20.21 7.31 -5.18
N VAL A 340 -20.96 8.38 -5.37
CA VAL A 340 -20.53 9.73 -5.00
C VAL A 340 -21.15 10.09 -3.66
N VAL A 341 -20.29 10.40 -2.69
CA VAL A 341 -20.68 10.84 -1.35
C VAL A 341 -20.20 12.27 -1.11
N THR A 342 -20.85 12.97 -0.18
CA THR A 342 -20.41 14.28 0.29
C THR A 342 -20.75 14.47 1.77
N ARG A 343 -19.91 15.21 2.48
CA ARG A 343 -20.16 15.65 3.86
C ARG A 343 -20.73 17.08 3.92
N GLU A 344 -20.82 17.75 2.77
CA GLU A 344 -21.41 19.09 2.65
C GLU A 344 -22.90 19.02 2.29
N VAL A 345 -23.77 19.42 3.21
CA VAL A 345 -25.24 19.48 2.99
C VAL A 345 -25.59 20.36 1.80
N SER A 346 -24.87 21.47 1.58
CA SER A 346 -25.09 22.37 0.43
C SER A 346 -24.85 21.69 -0.93
N ARG A 347 -24.02 20.63 -0.96
CA ARG A 347 -23.70 19.87 -2.17
C ARG A 347 -24.54 18.60 -2.32
N ALA A 348 -25.36 18.27 -1.33
CA ALA A 348 -26.18 17.07 -1.32
C ALA A 348 -27.32 17.09 -2.36
N ALA A 349 -27.74 18.28 -2.81
CA ALA A 349 -28.80 18.42 -3.78
C ALA A 349 -28.47 17.69 -5.09
N ARG A 350 -29.45 16.99 -5.66
CA ARG A 350 -29.32 16.40 -7.01
C ARG A 350 -29.00 17.53 -7.98
N LEU A 351 -27.94 17.36 -8.78
CA LEU A 351 -27.82 18.15 -10.00
C LEU A 351 -29.05 17.76 -10.86
N GLN A 352 -29.90 18.73 -11.17
CA GLN A 352 -30.97 18.52 -12.14
C GLN A 352 -30.29 18.09 -13.45
N LEU A 353 -30.68 16.90 -13.94
CA LEU A 353 -30.23 16.35 -15.22
C LEU A 353 -30.61 17.25 -16.39
#